data_AF-A0A1J5QGJ4-F1
#
_entry.id   AF-A0A1J5QGJ4-F1
#
_cell.length_a   1.000
_cell.length_b   1.000
_cell.length_c   1.000
_cell.angle_alpha   90.00
_cell.angle_beta   90.00
_cell.angle_gamma   90.00
#
_symmetry.space_group_name_H-M   'P 1'
#
loop_
_entity.id
_entity.type
_entity.pdbx_description
1 polymer ?
#
loop_
_entity_poly.entity_id
_entity_poly.type
_entity_poly.pdbx_seq_one_letter_code
_entity_poly.pdbx_strand_id
1 'polypeptide(L)'
;MAESFQPGARVCDVAVKYGLIARHLSGWRGQARKGELVVPIDVATAFVPLVIEPLADAAAAAASADTGVIRVEICGAVLHVTPDCSPERAAALVAALRKAL
;
A
#
# COMPACT_ATOMS: atom_id res chain seq x y z
N MET A 1 19.13 12.84 -0.20
CA MET A 1 19.29 11.37 0.04
C MET A 1 19.27 10.54 -1.24
N ALA A 2 18.27 10.70 -2.11
CA ALA A 2 18.12 9.94 -3.36
C ALA A 2 19.40 9.94 -4.24
N GLU A 3 20.10 11.08 -4.33
CA GLU A 3 21.37 11.20 -5.06
C GLU A 3 22.44 10.20 -4.60
N SER A 4 22.51 9.87 -3.30
CA SER A 4 23.50 8.90 -2.79
C SER A 4 23.26 7.48 -3.30
N PHE A 5 22.06 7.15 -3.76
CA PHE A 5 21.71 5.82 -4.27
C PHE A 5 21.94 5.65 -5.77
N GLN A 6 22.34 6.71 -6.48
CA GLN A 6 22.66 6.60 -7.90
C GLN A 6 23.91 5.75 -8.11
N PRO A 7 23.97 4.94 -9.19
CA PRO A 7 25.18 4.19 -9.55
C PRO A 7 26.41 5.12 -9.63
N GLY A 8 27.52 4.71 -9.01
CA GLY A 8 28.76 5.50 -8.99
C GLY A 8 28.80 6.64 -7.97
N ALA A 9 27.71 6.95 -7.26
CA ALA A 9 27.71 7.99 -6.24
C ALA A 9 28.57 7.59 -5.03
N ARG A 10 29.51 8.46 -4.63
CA ARG A 10 30.30 8.29 -3.40
C ARG A 10 29.63 9.05 -2.25
N VAL A 11 29.46 8.37 -1.12
CA VAL A 11 28.80 8.95 0.07
C VAL A 11 29.51 10.21 0.56
N CYS A 12 30.85 10.24 0.53
CA CYS A 12 31.62 11.41 0.96
C CYS A 12 31.35 12.63 0.07
N ASP A 13 31.33 12.46 -1.25
CA ASP A 13 31.13 13.56 -2.20
C ASP A 13 29.73 14.15 -2.05
N VAL A 14 28.71 13.30 -1.92
CA VAL A 14 27.33 13.72 -1.65
C VAL A 14 27.23 14.41 -0.28
N ALA A 15 27.92 13.90 0.74
CA ALA A 15 27.90 14.52 2.06
C ALA A 15 28.53 15.93 2.03
N VAL A 16 29.69 16.10 1.39
CA VAL A 16 30.36 17.39 1.24
C VAL A 16 29.48 18.40 0.50
N LYS A 17 28.87 17.99 -0.61
CA LYS A 17 27.95 18.83 -1.42
C LYS A 17 26.83 19.45 -0.60
N TYR A 18 26.32 18.73 0.40
CA TYR A 18 25.22 19.16 1.25
C TYR A 18 25.64 19.61 2.65
N GLY A 19 26.95 19.74 2.93
CA GLY A 19 27.44 20.11 4.27
C GLY A 19 27.09 19.09 5.35
N LEU A 20 26.91 17.82 4.97
CA LEU A 20 26.56 16.72 5.87
C LEU A 20 27.79 15.95 6.32
N ILE A 21 27.70 15.34 7.50
CA ILE A 21 28.69 14.37 7.96
C ILE A 21 28.45 13.04 7.22
N ALA A 22 29.47 12.51 6.54
CA ALA A 22 29.36 11.28 5.75
C ALA A 22 28.83 10.08 6.58
N ARG A 23 29.17 10.00 7.86
CA ARG A 23 28.64 9.00 8.80
C ARG A 23 27.12 9.06 8.93
N HIS A 24 26.53 10.25 8.99
CA HIS A 24 25.08 10.41 9.08
C HIS A 24 24.41 9.93 7.79
N LEU A 25 24.95 10.32 6.64
CA LEU A 25 24.42 9.89 5.34
C LEU A 25 24.49 8.36 5.17
N SER A 26 25.57 7.71 5.63
CA SER A 26 25.67 6.24 5.68
C SER A 26 24.63 5.61 6.61
N GLY A 27 24.44 6.17 7.81
CA GLY A 27 23.43 5.69 8.77
C GLY A 27 22.02 5.77 8.17
N TRP A 28 21.66 6.92 7.61
CA TRP A 28 20.37 7.12 6.98
C TRP A 28 20.16 6.21 5.77
N ARG A 29 21.19 5.93 4.95
CA ARG A 29 21.10 4.96 3.86
C ARG A 29 20.74 3.56 4.36
N GLY A 30 21.28 3.16 5.51
CA GLY A 30 20.94 1.91 6.17
C GLY A 30 19.46 1.88 6.58
N GLN A 31 18.99 2.93 7.25
CA GLN A 31 17.59 3.05 7.68
C GLN A 31 16.62 3.08 6.49
N ALA A 32 16.97 3.80 5.42
CA ALA A 32 16.17 3.85 4.19
C ALA A 32 16.02 2.47 3.54
N ARG A 33 17.07 1.64 3.51
CA ARG A 33 16.99 0.25 3.01
C ARG A 33 16.10 -0.65 3.86
N LYS A 34 15.98 -0.36 5.16
CA LYS A 34 15.09 -1.07 6.09
C LYS A 34 13.65 -0.53 6.06
N GLY A 35 13.38 0.54 5.30
CA GLY A 35 12.07 1.20 5.29
C GLY A 35 11.77 1.99 6.56
N GLU A 36 12.78 2.25 7.41
CA GLU A 36 12.62 2.97 8.68
C GLU A 36 12.59 4.50 8.50
N LEU A 37 12.96 4.99 7.31
CA LEU A 37 12.96 6.42 6.99
C LEU A 37 11.67 6.77 6.22
N VAL A 38 10.79 7.53 6.84
CA VAL A 38 9.61 8.09 6.17
C VAL A 38 10.07 9.17 5.20
N VAL A 39 9.92 8.92 3.89
CA VAL A 39 10.21 9.91 2.86
C VAL A 39 8.93 10.72 2.62
N PRO A 40 8.96 12.06 2.76
CA PRO A 40 7.83 12.90 2.35
C PRO A 40 7.55 12.70 0.86
N ILE A 41 6.31 12.33 0.52
CA ILE A 41 5.85 12.05 -0.85
C ILE A 41 5.57 13.38 -1.58
N ASP A 42 6.56 14.26 -1.66
CA ASP A 42 6.45 15.50 -2.46
C ASP A 42 7.15 15.35 -3.83
N VAL A 43 7.99 14.32 -3.97
CA VAL A 43 8.55 13.92 -5.26
C VAL A 43 7.72 12.75 -5.76
N ALA A 44 6.90 12.99 -6.78
CA ALA A 44 6.13 11.96 -7.45
C ALA A 44 7.07 10.78 -7.80
N THR A 45 6.98 9.70 -7.02
CA THR A 45 7.64 8.44 -7.34
C THR A 45 7.06 7.99 -8.67
N ALA A 46 7.84 8.05 -9.73
CA ALA A 46 7.50 7.46 -11.01
C ALA A 46 7.48 5.94 -10.81
N PHE A 47 6.32 5.40 -10.47
CA PHE A 47 6.09 3.97 -10.50
C PHE A 47 6.23 3.52 -11.96
N VAL A 48 7.11 2.56 -12.22
CA VAL A 48 7.13 1.88 -13.52
C VAL A 48 5.82 1.11 -13.63
N PRO A 49 5.03 1.29 -14.71
CA PRO A 49 3.81 0.53 -14.90
C PRO A 49 4.15 -0.95 -14.99
N LEU A 50 3.55 -1.74 -14.11
CA LEU A 50 3.70 -3.19 -14.09
C LEU A 50 2.88 -3.74 -15.26
N VAL A 51 3.56 -4.19 -16.31
CA VAL A 51 2.91 -4.85 -17.46
C VAL A 51 2.64 -6.29 -17.07
N ILE A 52 1.40 -6.57 -16.68
CA ILE A 52 0.94 -7.95 -16.49
C ILE A 52 0.51 -8.46 -17.86
N GLU A 53 1.20 -9.47 -18.38
CA GLU A 53 0.68 -10.18 -19.56
C GLU A 53 -0.65 -10.83 -19.19
N PRO A 54 -1.76 -10.51 -19.90
CA PRO A 54 -3.03 -11.13 -19.61
C PRO A 54 -2.90 -12.62 -19.93
N LEU A 55 -2.91 -13.45 -18.89
CA LEU A 55 -3.23 -14.87 -19.05
C LEU A 55 -4.60 -14.91 -19.75
N ALA A 56 -4.76 -15.74 -20.79
CA ALA A 56 -5.99 -15.79 -21.60
C ALA A 56 -7.28 -16.04 -20.77
N ASP A 57 -7.16 -16.45 -19.50
CA ASP A 57 -8.24 -16.63 -18.53
C ASP A 57 -8.47 -15.46 -17.55
N ALA A 58 -7.68 -14.38 -17.61
CA ALA A 58 -7.80 -13.24 -16.68
C ALA A 58 -9.11 -12.44 -16.88
N ALA A 59 -9.74 -12.54 -18.06
CA ALA A 59 -11.06 -11.95 -18.29
C ALA A 59 -12.16 -12.62 -17.43
N ALA A 60 -12.00 -13.91 -17.10
CA ALA A 60 -12.91 -14.60 -16.18
C ALA A 60 -12.64 -14.23 -14.71
N ALA A 61 -11.39 -13.90 -14.36
CA ALA A 61 -11.01 -13.46 -13.01
C ALA A 61 -11.32 -11.97 -12.74
N ALA A 62 -11.35 -11.12 -13.78
CA ALA A 62 -11.75 -9.72 -13.64
C ALA A 62 -13.27 -9.54 -13.48
N ALA A 63 -14.07 -10.52 -13.92
CA ALA A 63 -15.52 -10.54 -13.71
C ALA A 63 -15.93 -10.88 -12.26
N SER A 64 -15.00 -11.35 -11.42
CA SER A 64 -15.19 -11.49 -9.97
C SER A 64 -14.61 -10.32 -9.19
N ALA A 65 -14.34 -9.19 -9.84
CA ALA A 65 -14.19 -7.93 -9.13
C ALA A 65 -15.45 -7.70 -8.31
N ASP A 66 -15.27 -7.54 -7.01
CA ASP A 66 -16.17 -7.25 -5.88
C ASP A 66 -17.07 -6.00 -6.10
N THR A 67 -17.53 -5.81 -7.34
CA THR A 67 -18.20 -4.63 -7.87
C THR A 67 -19.61 -4.62 -7.31
N GLY A 68 -19.76 -3.91 -6.20
CA GLY A 68 -21.03 -3.78 -5.49
C GLY A 68 -21.10 -4.53 -4.16
N VAL A 69 -20.01 -5.15 -3.70
CA VAL A 69 -19.96 -5.72 -2.35
C VAL A 69 -19.58 -4.63 -1.35
N ILE A 70 -20.48 -4.33 -0.42
CA ILE A 70 -20.23 -3.39 0.66
C ILE A 70 -19.60 -4.16 1.82
N ARG A 71 -18.37 -3.77 2.19
CA ARG A 71 -17.70 -4.29 3.39
C ARG A 71 -18.03 -3.41 4.59
N VAL A 72 -18.54 -4.03 5.65
CA VAL A 72 -18.84 -3.38 6.93
C VAL A 72 -18.02 -4.05 8.02
N GLU A 73 -17.26 -3.28 8.80
CA GLU A 73 -16.46 -3.78 9.91
C GLU A 73 -16.96 -3.20 11.24
N ILE A 74 -17.22 -4.07 12.22
CA ILE A 74 -17.69 -3.69 13.56
C ILE A 74 -16.96 -4.55 14.59
N CYS A 75 -16.19 -3.93 15.48
CA CYS A 75 -15.51 -4.61 16.60
C CYS A 75 -14.67 -5.83 16.16
N GLY A 76 -14.07 -5.80 14.96
CA GLY A 76 -13.28 -6.91 14.40
C GLY A 76 -14.10 -7.98 13.66
N ALA A 77 -15.43 -7.89 13.65
CA ALA A 77 -16.28 -8.67 12.77
C ALA A 77 -16.39 -7.99 11.40
N VAL A 78 -16.19 -8.76 10.33
CA VAL A 78 -16.26 -8.27 8.94
C VAL A 78 -17.46 -8.88 8.26
N LEU A 79 -18.35 -8.03 7.76
CA LEU A 79 -19.53 -8.41 6.98
C LEU A 79 -19.36 -7.99 5.53
N HIS A 80 -19.60 -8.91 4.60
CA HIS A 80 -19.63 -8.63 3.16
C HIS A 80 -21.09 -8.67 2.69
N VAL A 81 -21.60 -7.53 2.22
CA VAL A 81 -22.97 -7.39 1.71
C VAL A 81 -22.90 -7.35 0.19
N THR A 82 -23.34 -8.43 -0.45
CA THR A 82 -23.40 -8.51 -1.91
C THR A 82 -24.53 -7.64 -2.47
N PRO A 83 -24.45 -7.20 -3.74
CA PRO A 83 -25.46 -6.30 -4.32
C PRO A 83 -26.85 -6.95 -4.46
N ASP A 84 -26.93 -8.27 -4.48
CA ASP A 84 -28.15 -9.08 -4.49
C ASP A 84 -28.71 -9.38 -3.08
N CYS A 85 -28.08 -8.86 -2.03
CA CYS A 85 -28.53 -9.06 -0.66
C CYS A 85 -29.88 -8.38 -0.41
N SER A 86 -30.87 -9.15 0.04
CA SER A 86 -32.17 -8.60 0.43
C SER A 86 -32.05 -7.73 1.68
N PRO A 87 -32.83 -6.63 1.78
CA PRO A 87 -32.76 -5.72 2.94
C PRO A 87 -33.12 -6.42 4.25
N GLU A 88 -34.03 -7.40 4.21
CA GLU A 88 -34.42 -8.21 5.37
C GLU A 88 -33.25 -9.05 5.89
N ARG A 89 -32.45 -9.63 4.98
CA ARG A 89 -31.30 -10.46 5.34
C ARG A 89 -30.15 -9.61 5.88
N ALA A 90 -29.91 -8.43 5.28
CA ALA A 90 -28.96 -7.46 5.80
C ALA A 90 -29.34 -6.99 7.21
N ALA A 91 -30.62 -6.65 7.43
CA ALA A 91 -31.14 -6.25 8.74
C ALA A 91 -31.02 -7.37 9.79
N ALA A 92 -31.31 -8.62 9.40
CA ALA A 92 -31.18 -9.78 10.29
C ALA A 92 -29.72 -10.01 10.71
N LEU A 93 -28.76 -9.87 9.79
CA LEU A 93 -27.33 -10.01 10.08
C LEU A 93 -26.84 -8.90 11.02
N VAL A 94 -27.23 -7.64 10.80
CA VAL A 94 -26.90 -6.53 11.70
C VAL A 94 -27.52 -6.74 13.09
N ALA A 95 -28.76 -7.20 13.17
CA ALA A 95 -29.42 -7.51 14.45
C ALA A 95 -28.75 -8.67 15.19
N ALA A 96 -28.27 -9.69 14.47
CA ALA A 96 -27.52 -10.80 15.04
C ALA A 96 -26.15 -10.34 15.57
N LEU A 97 -25.42 -9.53 14.81
CA LEU A 97 -24.14 -8.96 15.25
C LEU A 97 -24.30 -8.10 16.50
N ARG A 98 -25.35 -7.27 16.58
CA ARG A 98 -25.65 -6.47 17.78
C ARG A 98 -25.93 -7.32 19.04
N LYS A 99 -26.42 -8.55 18.89
CA LYS A 99 -26.66 -9.45 20.04
C LYS A 99 -25.38 -10.16 20.50
N ALA A 100 -24.41 -10.31 19.61
CA ALA A 100 -23.18 -11.06 19.85
C ALA A 100 -22.02 -10.17 20.32
N LEU A 101 -22.09 -8.86 20.03
CA LEU A 101 -21.20 -7.81 20.50
C LEU A 101 -21.75 -7.13 21.75
#